data_AF-A0A1G0GAZ1-F1
#
_entry.id   AF-A0A1G0GAZ1-F1
#
_cell.length_a   1.000
_cell.length_b   1.000
_cell.length_c   1.000
_cell.angle_alpha   90.00
_cell.angle_beta   90.00
_cell.angle_gamma   90.00
#
_symmetry.space_group_name_H-M   'P 1'
#
loop_
_entity.id
_entity.type
_entity.pdbx_description
1 polymer ?
#
loop_
_entity_poly.entity_id
_entity_poly.type
_entity_poly.pdbx_seq_one_letter_code
_entity_poly.pdbx_strand_id
1 'polypeptide(L)'
;MKRSNEPVFWSLFGAGGVVAAFLLPMLIFITGIALPLGILPPEALAYDRIHSFASGWPGKLFLLAVISLPLWQSAHRIFLSLHDLGIHRGREFCRWLCYGTALLGTLIPLILLIRI
;
A
#
# COMPACT_ATOMS: atom_id res chain seq x y z
N MET A 1 19.95 -27.82 3.99
CA MET A 1 19.65 -26.41 3.64
C MET A 1 18.26 -26.06 4.16
N LYS A 2 18.07 -24.89 4.79
CA LYS A 2 16.75 -24.43 5.25
C LYS A 2 16.02 -23.73 4.09
N ARG A 3 14.75 -24.05 3.86
CA ARG A 3 13.93 -23.42 2.81
C ARG A 3 13.79 -21.91 3.08
N SER A 4 13.99 -21.09 2.06
CA SER A 4 13.79 -19.64 2.14
C SER A 4 12.30 -19.30 2.28
N ASN A 5 12.00 -18.26 3.06
CA ASN A 5 10.68 -17.65 3.18
C ASN A 5 10.41 -16.56 2.13
N GLU A 6 11.38 -16.28 1.25
CA GLU A 6 11.27 -15.27 0.21
C GLU A 6 10.03 -15.40 -0.70
N PRO A 7 9.59 -16.61 -1.12
CA PRO A 7 8.40 -16.72 -1.98
C PRO A 7 7.14 -16.04 -1.44
N VAL A 8 7.02 -15.83 -0.13
CA VAL A 8 5.90 -15.11 0.50
C VAL A 8 6.00 -13.60 0.28
N PHE A 9 7.19 -13.00 0.44
CA PHE A 9 7.34 -11.56 0.23
C PHE A 9 7.32 -11.22 -1.27
N TRP A 10 7.86 -12.10 -2.10
CA TRP A 10 7.81 -11.95 -3.56
C TRP A 10 6.40 -11.97 -4.14
N SER A 11 5.48 -12.77 -3.58
CA SER A 11 4.09 -12.80 -4.06
C SER A 11 3.37 -11.48 -3.73
N LEU A 12 3.55 -10.94 -2.53
CA LEU A 12 3.00 -9.64 -2.12
C LEU A 12 3.63 -8.49 -2.90
N PHE A 13 4.94 -8.56 -3.14
CA PHE A 13 5.65 -7.64 -4.02
C PHE A 13 5.06 -7.66 -5.42
N GLY A 14 4.94 -8.83 -6.05
CA GLY A 14 4.38 -8.96 -7.41
C GLY A 14 2.96 -8.41 -7.52
N ALA A 15 2.08 -8.78 -6.59
CA ALA A 15 0.70 -8.26 -6.56
C ALA A 15 0.66 -6.74 -6.35
N GLY A 16 1.49 -6.23 -5.43
CA GLY A 16 1.66 -4.80 -5.20
C GLY A 16 2.17 -4.04 -6.41
N GLY A 17 3.02 -4.65 -7.23
CA GLY A 17 3.54 -4.06 -8.46
C GLY A 17 2.48 -3.88 -9.52
N VAL A 18 1.61 -4.88 -9.68
CA VAL A 18 0.46 -4.79 -10.59
C VAL A 18 -0.49 -3.68 -10.12
N VAL A 19 -0.90 -3.70 -8.85
CA VAL A 19 -1.79 -2.66 -8.29
C VAL A 19 -1.18 -1.27 -8.43
N ALA A 20 0.09 -1.11 -8.08
CA ALA A 20 0.81 0.15 -8.20
C ALA A 20 0.85 0.65 -9.66
N ALA A 21 1.16 -0.22 -10.62
CA ALA A 21 1.30 0.17 -12.02
C ALA A 21 -0.04 0.61 -12.64
N PHE A 22 -1.14 -0.09 -12.34
CA PHE A 22 -2.44 0.18 -12.97
C PHE A 22 -3.26 1.26 -12.24
N LEU A 23 -3.20 1.34 -10.91
CA LEU A 23 -4.14 2.15 -10.13
C LEU A 23 -3.52 3.42 -9.54
N LEU A 24 -2.25 3.39 -9.09
CA LEU A 24 -1.66 4.58 -8.45
C LEU A 24 -1.57 5.80 -9.35
N PRO A 25 -1.26 5.71 -10.68
CA PRO A 25 -1.20 6.91 -11.52
C PRO A 25 -2.50 7.72 -11.46
N MET A 26 -3.65 7.04 -11.58
CA MET A 26 -4.94 7.71 -11.54
C MET A 26 -5.33 8.14 -10.13
N LEU A 27 -5.03 7.34 -9.10
CA LEU A 27 -5.29 7.74 -7.71
C LEU A 27 -4.50 8.99 -7.33
N ILE A 28 -3.20 9.04 -7.65
CA ILE A 28 -2.34 10.21 -7.43
C ILE A 28 -2.86 11.40 -8.22
N PHE A 29 -3.27 11.21 -9.48
CA PHE A 29 -3.88 12.28 -10.26
C PHE A 29 -5.14 12.82 -9.58
N ILE A 30 -6.10 11.96 -9.21
CA ILE A 30 -7.36 12.39 -8.60
C ILE A 30 -7.11 13.12 -7.27
N THR A 31 -6.37 12.51 -6.34
CA THR A 31 -6.22 13.02 -4.97
C THR A 31 -5.16 14.11 -4.84
N GLY A 32 -4.09 14.03 -5.62
CA GLY A 32 -2.92 14.91 -5.49
C GLY A 32 -2.84 16.04 -6.51
N ILE A 33 -3.58 15.97 -7.62
CA ILE A 33 -3.52 16.97 -8.70
C ILE A 33 -4.90 17.54 -9.02
N ALA A 34 -5.86 16.69 -9.42
CA ALA A 34 -7.14 17.12 -9.94
C ALA A 34 -8.01 17.80 -8.89
N LEU A 35 -8.08 17.24 -7.67
CA LEU A 35 -8.83 17.88 -6.58
C LEU A 35 -8.13 19.15 -6.07
N PRO A 36 -6.82 19.17 -5.75
CA PRO A 36 -6.16 20.39 -5.26
C PRO A 36 -6.15 21.57 -6.25
N LEU A 37 -6.15 21.29 -7.56
CA LEU A 37 -6.17 22.32 -8.60
C LEU A 37 -7.59 22.72 -9.02
N GLY A 38 -8.64 22.16 -8.42
CA GLY A 38 -10.04 22.46 -8.79
C GLY A 38 -10.46 21.93 -10.16
N ILE A 39 -9.74 20.94 -10.72
CA ILE A 39 -10.14 20.23 -11.95
C ILE A 39 -11.37 19.36 -11.68
N LEU A 40 -11.47 18.81 -10.45
CA LEU A 40 -12.64 18.10 -9.96
C LEU A 40 -13.42 18.96 -8.95
N PRO A 41 -14.74 18.79 -8.86
CA PRO A 41 -15.54 19.50 -7.86
C PRO A 41 -15.08 19.09 -6.45
N PRO A 42 -15.06 20.02 -5.47
CA PRO A 42 -14.67 19.72 -4.09
C PRO A 42 -15.44 18.56 -3.48
N GLU A 43 -16.68 18.36 -3.92
CA GLU A 43 -17.58 17.31 -3.45
C GLU A 43 -17.26 15.91 -4.02
N ALA A 44 -16.33 15.82 -4.99
CA ALA A 44 -15.95 14.55 -5.63
C ALA A 44 -15.39 13.54 -4.61
N LEU A 45 -14.66 14.02 -3.60
CA LEU A 45 -14.15 13.22 -2.48
C LEU A 45 -14.74 13.68 -1.14
N ALA A 46 -15.97 14.21 -1.15
CA ALA A 46 -16.68 14.58 0.09
C ALA A 46 -16.78 13.37 1.05
N TYR A 47 -16.71 13.65 2.35
CA TYR A 47 -16.70 12.63 3.39
C TYR A 47 -17.84 11.62 3.25
N ASP A 48 -19.09 12.08 3.14
CA ASP A 48 -20.25 11.18 3.06
C ASP A 48 -20.20 10.24 1.85
N ARG A 49 -19.69 10.73 0.72
CA ARG A 49 -19.54 9.95 -0.51
C ARG A 49 -18.48 8.86 -0.34
N ILE A 50 -17.33 9.22 0.22
CA ILE A 50 -16.22 8.27 0.44
C ILE A 50 -16.57 7.29 1.56
N HIS A 51 -17.24 7.74 2.61
CA HIS A 51 -17.76 6.89 3.68
C HIS A 51 -18.76 5.87 3.12
N SER A 52 -19.74 6.31 2.33
CA SER A 52 -20.71 5.41 1.69
C SER A 52 -20.03 4.38 0.78
N PHE A 53 -19.04 4.80 -0.02
CA PHE A 53 -18.22 3.89 -0.81
C PHE A 53 -17.47 2.87 0.06
N ALA A 54 -16.84 3.33 1.14
CA ALA A 54 -16.04 2.52 2.05
C ALA A 54 -16.88 1.61 2.96
N SER A 55 -18.17 1.91 3.19
CA SER A 55 -19.09 1.00 3.90
C SER A 55 -19.47 -0.22 3.06
N GLY A 56 -19.38 -0.14 1.72
CA GLY A 56 -19.62 -1.28 0.83
C GLY A 56 -18.43 -2.25 0.75
N TRP A 57 -18.69 -3.56 0.73
CA TRP A 57 -17.63 -4.59 0.59
C TRP A 57 -16.66 -4.37 -0.58
N PRO A 58 -17.11 -4.01 -1.79
CA PRO A 58 -16.19 -3.70 -2.89
C PRO A 58 -15.26 -2.52 -2.58
N GLY A 59 -15.77 -1.47 -1.94
CA GLY A 59 -14.98 -0.31 -1.55
C GLY A 59 -13.96 -0.64 -0.46
N LYS A 60 -14.33 -1.45 0.54
CA LYS A 60 -13.40 -1.98 1.54
C LYS A 60 -12.25 -2.75 0.91
N LEU A 61 -12.56 -3.70 0.02
CA LEU A 61 -11.54 -4.51 -0.66
C LEU A 61 -10.65 -3.65 -1.56
N PHE A 62 -11.24 -2.70 -2.29
CA PHE A 62 -10.50 -1.77 -3.13
C PHE A 62 -9.52 -0.93 -2.29
N LEU A 63 -10.00 -0.25 -1.24
CA LEU A 63 -9.19 0.58 -0.36
C LEU A 63 -8.08 -0.23 0.32
N LEU A 64 -8.41 -1.42 0.82
CA LEU A 64 -7.41 -2.30 1.43
C LEU A 64 -6.32 -2.70 0.42
N ALA A 65 -6.69 -3.03 -0.82
CA ALA A 65 -5.74 -3.43 -1.85
C ALA A 65 -4.82 -2.27 -2.28
N VAL A 66 -5.39 -1.09 -2.57
CA VAL A 66 -4.61 0.07 -3.06
C VAL A 66 -3.76 0.73 -1.98
N ILE A 67 -4.06 0.51 -0.70
CA ILE A 67 -3.21 0.93 0.42
C ILE A 67 -2.15 -0.14 0.72
N SER A 68 -2.56 -1.38 0.96
CA SER A 68 -1.68 -2.41 1.52
C SER A 68 -0.66 -2.93 0.50
N LEU A 69 -1.09 -3.25 -0.72
CA LEU A 69 -0.23 -3.95 -1.68
C LEU A 69 0.92 -3.07 -2.19
N PRO A 70 0.71 -1.78 -2.52
CA PRO A 70 1.83 -0.87 -2.83
C PRO A 70 2.84 -0.69 -1.68
N LEU A 71 2.40 -0.80 -0.42
CA LEU A 71 3.31 -0.78 0.72
C LEU A 71 4.19 -2.02 0.76
N TRP A 72 3.65 -3.21 0.49
CA TRP A 72 4.44 -4.45 0.39
C TRP A 72 5.43 -4.39 -0.77
N GLN A 73 4.99 -3.94 -1.95
CA GLN A 73 5.85 -3.65 -3.11
C GLN A 73 7.03 -2.74 -2.73
N SER A 74 6.73 -1.60 -2.09
CA SER A 74 7.73 -0.58 -1.76
C SER A 74 8.69 -1.05 -0.67
N ALA A 75 8.16 -1.65 0.41
CA ALA A 75 8.95 -2.19 1.51
C ALA A 75 9.93 -3.26 1.04
N HIS A 76 9.48 -4.17 0.16
CA HIS A 76 10.34 -5.20 -0.41
C HIS A 76 11.48 -4.61 -1.25
N ARG A 77 11.17 -3.65 -2.14
CA ARG A 77 12.20 -2.95 -2.92
C ARG A 77 13.18 -2.20 -2.03
N ILE A 78 12.71 -1.44 -1.06
CA ILE A 78 13.58 -0.69 -0.13
C ILE A 78 14.51 -1.65 0.63
N PHE A 79 13.97 -2.75 1.18
CA PHE A 79 14.78 -3.72 1.91
C PHE A 79 15.90 -4.32 1.05
N LEU A 80 15.60 -4.71 -0.19
CA LEU A 80 16.61 -5.22 -1.12
C LEU A 80 17.59 -4.13 -1.55
N SER A 81 17.12 -2.91 -1.83
CA SER A 81 17.99 -1.79 -2.19
C SER A 81 18.98 -1.43 -1.07
N LEU A 82 18.61 -1.57 0.21
CA LEU A 82 19.56 -1.38 1.31
C LEU A 82 20.74 -2.36 1.24
N HIS A 83 20.48 -3.61 0.88
CA HIS A 83 21.52 -4.61 0.66
C HIS A 83 22.40 -4.23 -0.54
N ASP A 84 21.79 -3.83 -1.66
CA ASP A 84 22.52 -3.44 -2.88
C ASP A 84 23.37 -2.18 -2.69
N LEU A 85 22.95 -1.28 -1.80
CA LEU A 85 23.72 -0.10 -1.38
C LEU A 85 24.83 -0.40 -0.36
N GLY A 86 25.03 -1.67 0.01
CA GLY A 86 26.07 -2.10 0.94
C GLY A 86 25.74 -1.90 2.42
N ILE A 87 24.49 -1.59 2.78
CA ILE A 87 24.05 -1.42 4.17
C ILE A 87 23.74 -2.78 4.77
N HIS A 88 24.79 -3.42 5.31
CA HIS A 88 24.68 -4.77 5.89
C HIS A 88 24.45 -4.77 7.40
N ARG A 89 24.84 -3.69 8.10
CA ARG A 89 24.65 -3.56 9.54
C ARG A 89 23.17 -3.41 9.86
N GLY A 90 22.67 -4.21 10.80
CA GLY A 90 21.27 -4.15 11.22
C GLY A 90 20.29 -4.68 10.18
N ARG A 91 20.70 -5.52 9.22
CA ARG A 91 19.82 -6.10 8.18
C ARG A 91 18.52 -6.68 8.75
N GLU A 92 18.60 -7.40 9.87
CA GLU A 92 17.43 -7.94 10.55
C GLU A 92 16.48 -6.83 11.01
N PHE A 93 17.01 -5.78 11.63
CA PHE A 93 16.24 -4.60 12.02
C PHE A 93 15.62 -3.89 10.82
N CYS A 94 16.37 -3.69 9.73
CA CYS A 94 15.83 -3.12 8.49
C CYS A 94 14.70 -3.97 7.91
N ARG A 95 14.82 -5.30 7.98
CA ARG A 95 13.77 -6.23 7.55
C ARG A 95 12.50 -6.06 8.37
N TRP A 96 12.64 -6.02 9.70
CA TRP A 96 11.54 -5.78 10.63
C TRP A 96 10.89 -4.42 10.40
N LEU A 97 11.69 -3.38 10.16
CA LEU A 97 11.18 -2.05 9.90
C LEU A 97 10.39 -1.99 8.58
N CYS A 98 10.93 -2.54 7.49
CA CYS A 98 10.27 -2.52 6.18
C CYS A 98 8.97 -3.34 6.21
N TYR A 99 9.04 -4.62 6.57
CA TYR A 99 7.87 -5.49 6.55
C TYR A 99 6.91 -5.24 7.71
N GLY A 100 7.41 -4.77 8.86
CA GLY A 100 6.56 -4.33 9.97
C GLY A 100 5.74 -3.10 9.59
N THR A 101 6.34 -2.13 8.88
CA THR A 101 5.60 -0.97 8.36
C THR A 101 4.55 -1.39 7.34
N ALA A 102 4.88 -2.28 6.40
CA ALA A 102 3.90 -2.81 5.45
C ALA A 102 2.75 -3.57 6.14
N LEU A 103 3.07 -4.34 7.19
CA LEU A 103 2.07 -5.04 7.99
C LEU A 103 1.15 -4.07 8.73
N LEU A 104 1.70 -3.04 9.40
CA LEU A 104 0.89 -2.02 10.07
C LEU A 104 0.01 -1.27 9.07
N GLY A 105 0.56 -0.92 7.90
CA GLY A 105 -0.19 -0.32 6.79
C GLY A 105 -1.21 -1.25 6.14
N THR A 106 -1.25 -2.54 6.51
CA THR A 106 -2.31 -3.48 6.13
C THR A 106 -3.35 -3.62 7.25
N LEU A 107 -2.89 -3.82 8.50
CA LEU A 107 -3.77 -4.08 9.64
C LEU A 107 -4.57 -2.86 10.06
N ILE A 108 -3.98 -1.66 10.04
CA ILE A 108 -4.68 -0.44 10.44
C ILE A 108 -5.87 -0.17 9.49
N PRO A 109 -5.69 -0.11 8.15
CA PRO A 109 -6.84 0.03 7.24
C PRO A 109 -7.84 -1.11 7.38
N LEU A 110 -7.38 -2.36 7.52
CA LEU A 110 -8.28 -3.51 7.70
C LEU A 110 -9.21 -3.32 8.91
N ILE A 111 -8.63 -2.96 10.06
CA ILE A 111 -9.39 -2.74 11.31
C ILE A 111 -10.37 -1.57 11.15
N LEU A 112 -9.93 -0.46 10.54
CA LEU A 112 -10.78 0.70 10.31
C LEU A 112 -11.94 0.37 9.36
N LEU A 113 -11.65 -0.29 8.24
CA LEU A 113 -12.64 -0.67 7.23
C LEU A 113 -13.67 -1.68 7.75
N ILE A 114 -13.30 -2.56 8.67
CA ILE A 114 -14.26 -3.49 9.30
C ILE A 114 -15.20 -2.76 10.28
N ARG A 115 -14.76 -1.65 10.86
CA ARG A 115 -15.52 -0.90 11.89
C ARG A 115 -16.50 0.13 11.33
N ILE A 116 -16.30 0.57 10.08
CA ILE A 116 -17.22 1.46 9.35
C ILE A 116 -18.32 0.69 8.62
#